data_AF-A0A7X8NBC2-F1
#
_entry.id   AF-A0A7X8NBC2-F1
#
_cell.length_a   1.000
_cell.length_b   1.000
_cell.length_c   1.000
_cell.angle_alpha   90.00
_cell.angle_beta   90.00
_cell.angle_gamma   90.00
#
_symmetry.space_group_name_H-M   'P 1'
#
loop_
_entity.id
_entity.type
_entity.pdbx_description
1 polymer ?
#
loop_
_entity_poly.entity_id
_entity_poly.type
_entity_poly.pdbx_seq_one_letter_code
_entity_poly.pdbx_strand_id
1 'polypeptide(L)' 'QYKSIEQAKTSIFEYIEIWYNKKRLHSSLGYKTPYEVEQEFYQFKYVA' A
#
# COMPACT_ATOMS: atom_id res chain seq x y z
N GLN A 1 -19.35 14.30 2.71
CA GLN A 1 -20.04 13.09 3.20
C GLN A 1 -20.21 12.13 2.03
N TYR A 2 -20.05 10.82 2.22
CA TYR A 2 -20.28 9.85 1.16
C TYR A 2 -21.79 9.77 0.84
N LYS A 3 -22.12 9.67 -0.45
CA LYS A 3 -23.49 9.61 -0.95
C LYS A 3 -24.05 8.18 -0.95
N SER A 4 -23.18 7.16 -0.91
CA SER A 4 -23.55 5.76 -0.81
C SER A 4 -22.46 4.92 -0.13
N ILE A 5 -22.80 3.69 0.26
CA ILE A 5 -21.86 2.73 0.83
C ILE A 5 -20.80 2.35 -0.22
N GLU A 6 -21.21 2.23 -1.48
CA GLU A 6 -20.33 1.91 -2.61
C GLU A 6 -19.24 2.97 -2.75
N GLN A 7 -19.62 4.26 -2.67
CA GLN A 7 -18.65 5.36 -2.73
C GLN A 7 -17.65 5.28 -1.57
N ALA A 8 -18.12 5.00 -0.35
CA ALA A 8 -17.24 4.84 0.81
C ALA A 8 -16.28 3.66 0.64
N LYS A 9 -16.76 2.53 0.12
CA LYS A 9 -15.95 1.34 -0.17
C LYS A 9 -14.87 1.65 -1.21
N THR A 10 -15.22 2.33 -2.30
CA THR A 10 -14.25 2.75 -3.32
C THR A 10 -13.18 3.65 -2.73
N SER A 11 -13.55 4.65 -1.93
CA SER A 11 -12.56 5.55 -1.33
C SER A 11 -11.66 4.85 -0.30
N ILE A 12 -12.18 3.89 0.47
CA ILE A 12 -11.36 3.05 1.36
C ILE A 12 -10.38 2.20 0.54
N PHE A 13 -10.85 1.57 -0.53
CA PHE A 13 -10.02 0.77 -1.42
C PHE A 13 -8.90 1.60 -2.04
N GLU A 14 -9.21 2.78 -2.59
CA GLU A 14 -8.23 3.71 -3.15
C GLU A 14 -7.20 4.16 -2.11
N TYR A 15 -7.67 4.45 -0.89
CA TYR A 15 -6.77 4.82 0.20
C TYR A 15 -5.79 3.70 0.53
N ILE A 16 -6.27 2.45 0.66
CA ILE A 16 -5.41 1.31 1.01
C ILE A 16 -4.46 0.97 -0.15
N GLU A 17 -4.99 0.74 -1.35
CA GLU A 17 -4.23 0.17 -2.46
C GLU A 17 -3.33 1.18 -3.18
N ILE A 18 -3.79 2.43 -3.31
CA ILE A 18 -3.08 3.44 -4.10
C ILE A 18 -2.24 4.32 -3.18
N TRP A 19 -2.82 4.81 -2.08
CA TRP A 19 -2.11 5.75 -1.23
C TRP A 19 -1.24 5.04 -0.19
N TYR A 20 -1.83 4.19 0.65
CA TYR A 20 -1.12 3.56 1.76
C TYR A 20 -0.07 2.56 1.29
N ASN A 21 -0.46 1.57 0.47
CA ASN A 21 0.44 0.50 0.04
C ASN A 21 1.52 0.98 -0.95
N LYS A 22 1.18 1.93 -1.84
CA LYS A 22 2.05 2.30 -2.98
C LYS A 22 2.72 3.68 -2.89
N LYS A 23 2.25 4.61 -2.06
CA LYS A 23 2.76 6.00 -2.05
C LYS A 23 3.23 6.48 -0.68
N ARG A 24 2.62 6.00 0.40
CA ARG A 24 2.96 6.46 1.75
C ARG A 24 4.31 5.87 2.16
N LEU A 25 5.24 6.74 2.53
CA LEU A 25 6.50 6.33 3.15
C LEU A 25 6.30 6.07 4.64
N HIS A 26 6.88 4.99 5.13
CA HIS A 26 6.85 4.62 6.54
C HIS A 26 8.24 4.74 7.15
N SER A 27 8.40 5.58 8.17
CA SER A 27 9.68 5.72 8.88
C SER A 27 10.16 4.39 9.50
N SER A 28 9.23 3.57 10.00
CA SER A 28 9.52 2.22 10.51
C SER A 28 9.99 1.23 9.44
N LEU A 29 9.72 1.52 8.16
CA LEU A 29 10.21 0.73 7.01
C LEU A 29 11.47 1.34 6.39
N GLY A 30 12.14 2.27 7.08
CA GLY A 30 13.30 2.97 6.52
C GLY A 30 12.94 3.94 5.40
N TYR A 31 11.78 4.59 5.51
CA TYR A 31 11.22 5.48 4.48
C TYR A 31 10.93 4.77 3.15
N LYS A 32 10.42 3.54 3.24
CA LYS A 32 9.87 2.79 2.11
C LYS A 32 8.36 2.63 2.23
N THR A 33 7.73 2.31 1.10
CA THR A 33 6.33 1.89 1.01
C THR A 33 6.18 0.41 1.35
N PRO A 34 4.99 -0.03 1.81
CA PRO A 34 4.70 -1.46 1.98
C PRO A 34 4.97 -2.29 0.71
N TYR A 35 4.61 -1.75 -0.47
CA TYR A 35 4.85 -2.41 -1.74
C TYR A 35 6.34 -2.63 -2.03
N GLU A 36 7.19 -1.63 -1.80
CA GLU A 36 8.64 -1.78 -1.98
C GLU A 36 9.23 -2.86 -1.07
N VAL A 37 8.79 -2.93 0.19
CA VAL A 37 9.24 -3.97 1.13
C VAL A 37 8.81 -5.36 0.67
N GLU A 38 7.59 -5.51 0.15
CA GLU A 38 7.11 -6.76 -0.44
C GLU A 38 7.93 -7.16 -1.67
N GLN A 39 8.23 -6.22 -2.57
CA GLN A 39 9.08 -6.49 -3.73
C GLN A 39 10.48 -6.94 -3.32
N GLU A 40 11.11 -6.26 -2.36
CA GLU A 40 12.41 -6.66 -1.83
C GLU A 40 12.36 -8.08 -1.25
N PHE A 41 11.35 -8.40 -0.44
CA PHE A 41 11.17 -9.74 0.11
C PHE A 41 11.08 -10.80 -0.99
N TYR A 42 10.30 -10.56 -2.05
CA TYR A 42 10.18 -11.50 -3.15
C TYR A 42 11.48 -11.62 -3.95
N GLN A 43 12.20 -10.53 -4.20
CA GLN A 43 13.53 -10.62 -4.81
C GLN A 43 14.40 -11.55 -3.98
N PHE A 44 14.63 -11.27 -2.69
CA PHE A 44 15.46 -12.12 -1.84
C PHE A 44 15.03 -13.58 -1.81
N LYS A 45 13.73 -13.85 -1.80
CA LYS A 45 13.20 -15.23 -1.78
C LYS A 45 13.44 -16.00 -3.08
N TYR A 46 13.49 -15.33 -4.22
CA TYR A 46 13.55 -15.99 -5.54
C TYR A 46 14.91 -15.88 -6.25
N VAL A 47 15.87 -15.11 -5.73
CA VAL A 47 17.29 -15.17 -6.17
C VAL A 47 18.21 -16.03 -5.28
N ALA A 48 17.74 -16.48 -4.11
CA ALA A 48 18.43 -17.46 -3.26
C ALA A 48 17.99 -18.89 -3.59
#